data_AF-A0A8J5TEY5-F1
#
_entry.id   AF-A0A8J5TEY5-F1
#
_cell.length_a   1.000
_cell.length_b   1.000
_cell.length_c   1.000
_cell.angle_alpha   90.00
_cell.angle_beta   90.00
_cell.angle_gamma   90.00
#
_symmetry.space_group_name_H-M   'P 1'
#
loop_
_entity.id
_entity.type
_entity.pdbx_description
1 polymer ?
#
loop_
_entity_poly.entity_id
_entity_poly.type
_entity_poly.pdbx_seq_one_letter_code
_entity_poly.pdbx_strand_id
1 'polypeptide(L)'
;MGGAAAGALRSVSRAAFSWKPTGLAQQTLAAAVSRSGVGLHSGARTTATLLPARAGEGRYFVVDGEEARVAAEVANAELRSPLCTTLRRGSARVRTVEHLLSAMEALGVDNCRVEVSGGGEIPLLDGSAQEWVVAIRGAGLCAAKDSSGQILEKLAPEIHEPVFLQRTDCFIAALPSSKMRVTYGIDFSKVPAIGRQWFTTILDANMYSGKIAPARTFCILEEVEKMCAAGLIKGGSIENAMVCR
;
A
#
# COMPACT_ATOMS: atom_id res chain seq x y z
N MET A 1 -37.93 18.08 8.00
CA MET A 1 -37.33 17.75 9.30
C MET A 1 -37.29 16.23 9.41
N GLY A 2 -36.15 15.62 9.09
CA GLY A 2 -35.99 14.17 9.07
C GLY A 2 -34.64 13.82 9.69
N GLY A 3 -34.68 13.33 10.92
CA GLY A 3 -33.53 12.72 11.57
C GLY A 3 -33.33 11.31 11.02
N ALA A 4 -32.07 10.97 10.75
CA ALA A 4 -31.46 9.65 10.96
C ALA A 4 -30.13 9.61 10.21
N ALA A 5 -29.02 9.76 10.95
CA ALA A 5 -27.74 9.05 10.74
C ALA A 5 -26.64 9.66 11.64
N ALA A 6 -26.93 9.90 12.91
CA ALA A 6 -25.88 9.88 13.93
C ALA A 6 -25.58 8.41 14.26
N GLY A 7 -25.04 7.69 13.26
CA GLY A 7 -24.62 6.30 13.40
C GLY A 7 -23.30 6.27 14.15
N ALA A 8 -23.36 5.82 15.40
CA ALA A 8 -22.23 5.73 16.31
C ALA A 8 -21.01 5.06 15.67
N LEU A 9 -19.83 5.65 15.89
CA LEU A 9 -18.57 4.92 15.91
C LEU A 9 -18.74 3.78 16.93
N ARG A 10 -19.09 2.56 16.48
CA ARG A 10 -18.78 1.39 17.29
C ARG A 10 -17.26 1.31 17.28
N SER A 11 -16.65 1.59 18.42
CA SER A 11 -15.24 1.29 18.62
C SER A 11 -15.02 -0.14 18.18
N VAL A 12 -14.08 -0.34 17.26
CA VAL A 12 -13.65 -1.69 16.87
C VAL A 12 -13.10 -2.32 18.13
N SER A 13 -13.84 -3.27 18.71
CA SER A 13 -13.34 -4.04 19.84
C SER A 13 -12.07 -4.76 19.41
N ARG A 14 -11.03 -4.80 20.25
CA ARG A 14 -9.87 -5.68 20.00
C ARG A 14 -10.27 -7.16 19.89
N ALA A 15 -11.48 -7.53 20.32
CA ALA A 15 -12.05 -8.86 20.14
C ALA A 15 -12.48 -9.16 18.69
N ALA A 16 -12.52 -8.17 17.80
CA ALA A 16 -13.03 -8.33 16.45
C ALA A 16 -12.09 -9.07 15.50
N PHE A 17 -10.80 -9.16 15.84
CA PHE A 17 -9.81 -9.83 15.01
C PHE A 17 -8.80 -10.64 15.82
N SER A 18 -8.32 -11.73 15.22
CA SER A 18 -7.18 -12.51 15.71
C SER A 18 -6.17 -12.74 14.59
N TRP A 19 -5.00 -13.27 14.95
CA TRP A 19 -4.01 -13.74 13.98
C TRP A 19 -4.02 -15.26 14.01
N LYS A 20 -4.23 -15.89 12.85
CA LYS A 20 -4.19 -17.33 12.72
C LYS A 20 -2.99 -17.80 11.91
N PRO A 21 -2.40 -18.95 12.26
CA PRO A 21 -1.39 -19.58 11.42
C PRO A 21 -1.97 -19.98 10.06
N THR A 22 -1.17 -19.86 9.01
CA THR A 22 -1.60 -20.15 7.62
C THR A 22 -1.15 -21.53 7.12
N GLY A 23 -0.29 -22.21 7.87
CA GLY A 23 0.43 -23.41 7.41
C GLY A 23 1.55 -23.10 6.40
N LEU A 24 1.83 -21.83 6.12
CA LEU A 24 2.85 -21.39 5.16
C LEU A 24 4.03 -20.74 5.87
N ALA A 25 5.24 -20.94 5.35
CA ALA A 25 6.42 -20.23 5.79
C ALA A 25 6.39 -18.77 5.37
N GLN A 26 6.83 -17.87 6.25
CA GLN A 26 7.09 -16.48 5.85
C GLN A 26 8.10 -16.44 4.69
N GLN A 27 7.85 -15.57 3.71
CA GLN A 27 8.75 -15.38 2.57
C GLN A 27 9.52 -14.07 2.65
N THR A 28 10.65 -14.03 1.96
CA THR A 28 11.39 -12.84 1.61
C THR A 28 11.85 -12.94 0.15
N LEU A 29 12.54 -11.91 -0.36
CA LEU A 29 13.10 -11.95 -1.70
C LEU A 29 14.29 -12.93 -1.77
N ALA A 30 14.46 -13.61 -2.91
CA ALA A 30 15.62 -14.47 -3.12
C ALA A 30 16.88 -13.68 -3.53
N ALA A 31 16.71 -12.49 -4.12
CA ALA A 31 17.78 -11.56 -4.47
C ALA A 31 17.35 -10.11 -4.25
N ALA A 32 18.32 -9.20 -4.13
CA ALA A 32 18.03 -7.77 -4.08
C ALA A 32 17.59 -7.25 -5.46
N VAL A 33 16.68 -6.28 -5.47
CA VAL A 33 16.22 -5.62 -6.70
C VAL A 33 15.97 -4.13 -6.46
N SER A 34 16.36 -3.29 -7.43
CA SER A 34 16.18 -1.84 -7.34
C SER A 34 15.30 -1.31 -8.47
N ARG A 35 14.57 -0.24 -8.17
CA ARG A 35 13.89 0.60 -9.17
C ARG A 35 14.15 2.06 -8.84
N SER A 36 14.38 2.85 -9.88
CA SER A 36 14.59 4.29 -9.78
C SER A 36 13.56 5.01 -10.64
N GLY A 37 13.10 6.16 -10.16
CA GLY A 37 12.09 6.95 -10.85
C GLY A 37 11.91 8.30 -10.19
N VAL A 38 10.86 9.01 -10.56
CA VAL A 38 10.51 10.29 -9.96
C VAL A 38 9.47 10.05 -8.86
N GLY A 39 9.65 10.67 -7.69
CA GLY A 39 8.63 10.71 -6.65
C GLY A 39 7.46 11.61 -7.08
N LEU A 40 6.23 11.12 -6.94
CA LEU A 40 5.02 11.81 -7.39
C LEU A 40 4.95 13.24 -6.85
N HIS A 41 5.13 13.39 -5.53
CA HIS A 41 4.89 14.65 -4.85
C HIS A 41 6.13 15.52 -4.72
N SER A 42 7.29 14.91 -4.48
CA SER A 42 8.56 15.63 -4.37
C SER A 42 9.09 16.13 -5.70
N GLY A 43 8.85 15.39 -6.80
CA GLY A 43 9.52 15.59 -8.08
C GLY A 43 11.00 15.20 -8.06
N ALA A 44 11.50 14.66 -6.94
CA ALA A 44 12.87 14.22 -6.82
C ALA A 44 13.06 12.86 -7.51
N ARG A 45 14.25 12.62 -8.06
CA ARG A 45 14.62 11.29 -8.54
C ARG A 45 15.02 10.43 -7.35
N THR A 46 14.23 9.40 -7.06
CA THR A 46 14.46 8.49 -5.94
C THR A 46 14.74 7.07 -6.43
N THR A 47 15.40 6.28 -5.60
CA THR A 47 15.64 4.86 -5.82
C THR A 47 15.15 4.08 -4.62
N ALA A 48 14.39 3.02 -4.85
CA ALA A 48 14.04 2.05 -3.84
C ALA A 48 14.69 0.70 -4.16
N THR A 49 15.49 0.21 -3.22
CA THR A 49 16.17 -1.09 -3.26
C THR A 49 15.50 -2.01 -2.26
N LEU A 50 14.94 -3.11 -2.76
CA LEU A 50 14.30 -4.15 -1.96
C LEU A 50 15.34 -5.22 -1.68
N LEU A 51 15.58 -5.51 -0.40
CA LEU A 51 16.54 -6.51 0.04
C LEU A 51 15.83 -7.63 0.83
N PRO A 52 16.36 -8.85 0.76
CA PRO A 52 15.93 -9.92 1.65
C PRO A 52 16.02 -9.49 3.13
N ALA A 53 15.07 -9.91 3.95
CA ALA A 53 15.03 -9.63 5.38
C ALA A 53 14.76 -10.92 6.16
N ARG A 54 15.09 -10.89 7.45
CA ARG A 54 14.94 -12.06 8.31
C ARG A 54 13.48 -12.31 8.63
N ALA A 55 13.15 -13.58 8.92
CA ALA A 55 11.82 -13.93 9.39
C ALA A 55 11.48 -13.15 10.68
N GLY A 56 10.26 -12.63 10.75
CA GLY A 56 9.77 -11.84 11.88
C GLY A 56 10.15 -10.35 11.86
N GLU A 57 10.97 -9.89 10.91
CA GLU A 57 11.27 -8.46 10.77
C GLU A 57 10.15 -7.67 10.05
N GLY A 58 9.29 -8.37 9.29
CA GLY A 58 8.26 -7.75 8.48
C GLY A 58 8.84 -6.88 7.37
N ARG A 59 8.02 -5.94 6.87
CA ARG A 59 8.42 -4.94 5.88
C ARG A 59 8.82 -3.66 6.60
N TYR A 60 9.99 -3.12 6.29
CA TYR A 60 10.44 -1.86 6.87
C TYR A 60 11.26 -1.04 5.89
N PHE A 61 11.26 0.27 6.10
CA PHE A 61 11.96 1.24 5.27
C PHE A 61 13.17 1.81 6.00
N VAL A 62 14.25 2.05 5.26
CA VAL A 62 15.44 2.77 5.67
C VAL A 62 15.64 3.90 4.68
N VAL A 63 15.61 5.15 5.13
CA VAL A 63 15.60 6.33 4.25
C VAL A 63 16.95 7.02 4.31
N ASP A 64 17.54 7.29 3.14
CA ASP A 64 18.80 8.03 2.93
C ASP A 64 19.96 7.57 3.84
N GLY A 65 20.02 6.28 4.13
CA GLY A 65 21.08 5.67 4.95
C GLY A 65 20.96 5.91 6.45
N GLU A 66 19.85 6.49 6.93
CA GLU A 66 19.60 6.64 8.36
C GLU A 66 19.51 5.27 9.07
N GLU A 67 19.88 5.20 10.35
CA GLU A 67 19.77 3.94 11.13
C GLU A 67 18.30 3.57 11.45
N ALA A 68 17.39 4.53 11.36
CA ALA A 68 16.00 4.35 11.74
C ALA A 68 15.24 3.47 10.73
N ARG A 69 14.76 2.31 11.21
CA ARG A 69 13.82 1.41 10.51
C ARG A 69 12.36 1.86 10.65
N VAL A 70 11.78 2.44 9.63
CA VAL A 70 10.34 2.76 9.64
C VAL A 70 9.55 1.50 9.29
N ALA A 71 9.00 0.78 10.28
CA ALA A 71 8.21 -0.41 10.03
C ALA A 71 6.89 -0.09 9.31
N ALA A 72 6.47 -0.94 8.37
CA ALA A 72 5.23 -0.80 7.61
C ALA A 72 3.99 -1.18 8.44
N GLU A 73 3.76 -0.43 9.50
CA GLU A 73 2.72 -0.67 10.49
C GLU A 73 1.83 0.57 10.66
N VAL A 74 0.57 0.35 11.04
CA VAL A 74 -0.41 1.42 11.30
C VAL A 74 0.12 2.43 12.33
N ALA A 75 0.90 1.98 13.32
CA ALA A 75 1.49 2.85 14.34
C ALA A 75 2.48 3.88 13.78
N ASN A 76 3.11 3.62 12.63
CA ASN A 76 4.01 4.54 11.96
C ASN A 76 3.30 5.36 10.88
N ALA A 77 2.03 5.11 10.58
CA ALA A 77 1.29 5.85 9.56
C ALA A 77 0.94 7.27 10.03
N GLU A 78 1.25 8.28 9.22
CA GLU A 78 0.87 9.66 9.51
C GLU A 78 -0.66 9.84 9.38
N LEU A 79 -1.31 10.31 10.44
CA LEU A 79 -2.76 10.56 10.47
C LEU A 79 -3.24 11.55 9.39
N ARG A 80 -2.38 12.46 8.96
CA ARG A 80 -2.66 13.48 7.94
C ARG A 80 -1.62 13.40 6.84
N SER A 81 -1.86 12.52 5.90
CA SER A 81 -1.06 12.37 4.69
C SER A 81 -1.96 12.57 3.48
N PRO A 82 -2.12 13.81 2.98
CA PRO A 82 -2.96 14.05 1.80
C PRO A 82 -2.32 13.37 0.58
N LEU A 83 -3.18 12.75 -0.24
CA LEU A 83 -2.85 12.16 -1.54
C LEU A 83 -1.95 10.91 -1.56
N CYS A 84 -1.41 10.48 -0.42
CA CYS A 84 -0.58 9.26 -0.33
C CYS A 84 -0.57 8.68 1.10
N THR A 85 -0.08 7.46 1.27
CA THR A 85 0.28 6.93 2.60
C THR A 85 1.72 7.32 2.93
N THR A 86 1.91 7.92 4.10
CA THR A 86 3.23 8.28 4.61
C THR A 86 3.50 7.54 5.91
N LEU A 87 4.68 6.91 6.02
CA LEU A 87 5.17 6.31 7.26
C LEU A 87 6.28 7.17 7.86
N ARG A 88 6.30 7.27 9.19
CA ARG A 88 7.30 8.05 9.92
C ARG A 88 7.70 7.38 11.23
N ARG A 89 8.98 7.41 11.55
CA ARG A 89 9.52 7.03 12.87
C ARG A 89 10.69 7.94 13.23
N GLY A 90 10.52 8.77 14.26
CA GLY A 90 11.51 9.81 14.58
C GLY A 90 11.62 10.84 13.44
N SER A 91 12.85 11.10 12.98
CA SER A 91 13.14 11.95 11.82
C SER A 91 12.86 11.25 10.48
N ALA A 92 13.02 9.94 10.40
CA ALA A 92 12.87 9.17 9.18
C ALA A 92 11.41 9.17 8.72
N ARG A 93 11.20 9.51 7.44
CA ARG A 93 9.88 9.64 6.82
C ARG A 93 9.92 9.14 5.39
N VAL A 94 8.95 8.30 5.01
CA VAL A 94 8.81 7.76 3.65
C VAL A 94 7.37 7.92 3.16
N ARG A 95 7.21 8.49 1.97
CA ARG A 95 5.90 8.78 1.34
C ARG A 95 5.62 7.81 0.20
N THR A 96 4.33 7.70 -0.15
CA THR A 96 3.84 7.01 -1.35
C THR A 96 4.16 5.51 -1.31
N VAL A 97 4.04 4.89 -0.15
CA VAL A 97 4.40 3.47 0.08
C VAL A 97 3.36 2.48 -0.44
N GLU A 98 2.14 2.93 -0.71
CA GLU A 98 0.94 2.13 -0.96
C GLU A 98 1.06 1.18 -2.15
N HIS A 99 1.59 1.60 -3.30
CA HIS A 99 1.70 0.74 -4.49
C HIS A 99 2.72 -0.39 -4.27
N LEU A 100 3.86 -0.07 -3.67
CA LEU A 100 4.90 -1.03 -3.33
C LEU A 100 4.40 -2.05 -2.30
N LEU A 101 3.79 -1.57 -1.20
CA LEU A 101 3.22 -2.45 -0.18
C LEU A 101 2.08 -3.31 -0.72
N SER A 102 1.27 -2.79 -1.64
CA SER A 102 0.23 -3.55 -2.33
C SER A 102 0.83 -4.72 -3.14
N ALA A 103 1.90 -4.47 -3.91
CA ALA A 103 2.58 -5.51 -4.68
C ALA A 103 3.22 -6.57 -3.77
N MET A 104 3.89 -6.14 -2.70
CA MET A 104 4.51 -7.04 -1.72
C MET A 104 3.47 -7.95 -1.04
N GLU A 105 2.33 -7.39 -0.65
CA GLU A 105 1.25 -8.18 -0.04
C GLU A 105 0.69 -9.21 -1.01
N ALA A 106 0.36 -8.79 -2.23
CA ALA A 106 -0.26 -9.66 -3.22
C ALA A 106 0.66 -10.78 -3.71
N LEU A 107 1.96 -10.55 -3.73
CA LEU A 107 2.96 -11.55 -4.11
C LEU A 107 3.50 -12.36 -2.93
N GLY A 108 3.08 -12.05 -1.71
CA GLY A 108 3.45 -12.83 -0.52
C GLY A 108 4.85 -12.51 0.02
N VAL A 109 5.39 -11.31 -0.19
CA VAL A 109 6.65 -10.87 0.44
C VAL A 109 6.38 -10.49 1.89
N ASP A 110 6.64 -11.37 2.85
CA ASP A 110 6.34 -11.08 4.27
C ASP A 110 7.43 -10.23 4.93
N ASN A 111 8.69 -10.50 4.61
CA ASN A 111 9.84 -9.79 5.16
C ASN A 111 10.62 -9.10 4.04
N CYS A 112 10.85 -7.79 4.16
CA CYS A 112 11.65 -7.04 3.21
C CYS A 112 12.23 -5.78 3.86
N ARG A 113 13.53 -5.56 3.66
CA ARG A 113 14.16 -4.27 3.92
C ARG A 113 14.04 -3.44 2.66
N VAL A 114 13.47 -2.24 2.75
CA VAL A 114 13.37 -1.30 1.63
C VAL A 114 14.27 -0.11 1.91
N GLU A 115 15.37 -0.01 1.20
CA GLU A 115 16.23 1.17 1.23
C GLU A 115 15.75 2.19 0.22
N VAL A 116 15.50 3.41 0.67
CA VAL A 116 15.06 4.53 -0.17
C VAL A 116 16.15 5.58 -0.18
N SER A 117 16.62 5.97 -1.36
CA SER A 117 17.65 7.00 -1.52
C SER A 117 17.23 8.07 -2.52
N GLY A 118 17.81 9.27 -2.37
CA GLY A 118 17.47 10.44 -3.18
C GLY A 118 16.24 11.20 -2.65
N GLY A 119 15.86 10.93 -1.39
CA GLY A 119 14.72 11.52 -0.70
C GLY A 119 13.73 10.50 -0.12
N GLY A 120 12.89 10.95 0.81
CA GLY A 120 11.89 10.14 1.51
C GLY A 120 10.60 9.85 0.74
N GLU A 121 10.68 9.44 -0.54
CA GLU A 121 9.51 9.06 -1.35
C GLU A 121 9.81 7.88 -2.28
N ILE A 122 8.91 6.89 -2.30
CA ILE A 122 9.01 5.74 -3.22
C ILE A 122 8.82 6.22 -4.67
N PRO A 123 9.65 5.78 -5.63
CA PRO A 123 9.49 6.19 -7.03
C PRO A 123 8.13 5.73 -7.56
N LEU A 124 7.44 6.63 -8.26
CA LEU A 124 6.07 6.38 -8.74
C LEU A 124 6.02 5.38 -9.91
N LEU A 125 7.12 5.31 -10.70
CA LEU A 125 7.22 4.48 -11.90
C LEU A 125 6.12 4.86 -12.91
N ASP A 126 5.41 3.88 -13.49
CA ASP A 126 4.25 4.12 -14.36
C ASP A 126 2.97 4.57 -13.61
N GLY A 127 3.02 4.74 -12.29
CA GLY A 127 1.87 5.10 -11.47
C GLY A 127 1.01 3.93 -11.01
N SER A 128 1.39 2.70 -11.34
CA SER A 128 0.73 1.48 -10.91
C SER A 128 1.64 0.65 -10.00
N ALA A 129 1.23 -0.60 -9.70
CA ALA A 129 2.06 -1.57 -9.00
C ALA A 129 2.75 -2.56 -9.96
N GLN A 130 2.54 -2.43 -11.28
CA GLN A 130 2.96 -3.41 -12.27
C GLN A 130 4.48 -3.60 -12.32
N GLU A 131 5.23 -2.50 -12.32
CA GLU A 131 6.69 -2.57 -12.33
C GLU A 131 7.27 -3.18 -11.05
N TRP A 132 6.60 -3.00 -9.91
CA TRP A 132 6.94 -3.67 -8.65
C TRP A 132 6.66 -5.17 -8.72
N VAL A 133 5.53 -5.58 -9.33
CA VAL A 133 5.22 -6.99 -9.55
C VAL A 133 6.29 -7.66 -10.43
N VAL A 134 6.69 -7.00 -11.51
CA VAL A 134 7.76 -7.49 -12.40
C VAL A 134 9.09 -7.60 -11.64
N ALA A 135 9.45 -6.58 -10.85
CA ALA A 135 10.68 -6.58 -10.05
C ALA A 135 10.72 -7.72 -9.02
N ILE A 136 9.65 -7.89 -8.24
CA ILE A 136 9.55 -8.93 -7.20
C ILE A 136 9.57 -10.32 -7.83
N ARG A 137 8.81 -10.55 -8.91
CA ARG A 137 8.82 -11.83 -9.62
C ARG A 137 10.19 -12.15 -10.21
N GLY A 138 10.89 -11.15 -10.76
CA GLY A 138 12.24 -11.31 -11.30
C GLY A 138 13.28 -11.60 -10.22
N ALA A 139 13.13 -11.01 -9.03
CA ALA A 139 13.98 -11.31 -7.87
C ALA A 139 13.73 -12.70 -7.28
N GLY A 140 12.51 -13.23 -7.44
CA GLY A 140 12.09 -14.50 -6.85
C GLY A 140 11.82 -14.41 -5.35
N LEU A 141 11.20 -15.45 -4.80
CA LEU A 141 10.91 -15.58 -3.37
C LEU A 141 11.61 -16.80 -2.78
N CYS A 142 11.95 -16.71 -1.50
CA CYS A 142 12.41 -17.84 -0.71
C CYS A 142 11.87 -17.76 0.71
N ALA A 143 11.86 -18.90 1.42
CA ALA A 143 11.50 -18.92 2.84
C ALA A 143 12.48 -18.05 3.64
N ALA A 144 11.93 -17.09 4.39
CA ALA A 144 12.70 -16.27 5.30
C ALA A 144 13.17 -17.11 6.48
N LYS A 145 14.41 -16.86 6.93
CA LYS A 145 14.98 -17.46 8.14
C LYS A 145 15.30 -16.37 9.14
N ASP A 146 15.10 -16.65 10.42
CA ASP A 146 15.53 -15.76 11.50
C ASP A 146 17.05 -15.83 11.73
N SER A 147 17.56 -15.15 12.77
CA SER A 147 19.01 -15.17 13.10
C SER A 147 19.55 -16.53 13.53
N SER A 148 18.68 -17.47 13.92
CA SER A 148 19.03 -18.84 14.28
C SER A 148 18.87 -19.84 13.11
N GLY A 149 18.43 -19.36 11.94
CA GLY A 149 18.17 -20.19 10.78
C GLY A 149 16.79 -20.87 10.78
N GLN A 150 15.91 -20.53 11.73
CA GLN A 150 14.56 -21.09 11.84
C GLN A 150 13.61 -20.40 10.87
N ILE A 151 12.66 -21.16 10.34
CA ILE A 151 11.57 -20.65 9.51
C ILE A 151 10.40 -20.31 10.45
N LEU A 152 9.84 -19.12 10.30
CA LEU A 152 8.64 -18.72 11.03
C LEU A 152 7.39 -18.91 10.17
N GLU A 153 6.29 -19.26 10.83
CA GLU A 153 5.00 -19.39 10.17
C GLU A 153 4.41 -18.02 9.84
N LYS A 154 3.80 -17.89 8.66
CA LYS A 154 3.04 -16.73 8.26
C LYS A 154 1.69 -16.75 9.00
N LEU A 155 1.35 -15.61 9.59
CA LEU A 155 0.04 -15.37 10.18
C LEU A 155 -0.84 -14.58 9.22
N ALA A 156 -2.14 -14.84 9.25
CA ALA A 156 -3.14 -14.05 8.55
C ALA A 156 -4.14 -13.48 9.56
N PRO A 157 -4.65 -12.26 9.35
CA PRO A 157 -5.72 -11.72 10.16
C PRO A 157 -7.01 -12.50 9.90
N GLU A 158 -7.75 -12.81 10.96
CA GLU A 158 -9.08 -13.39 10.90
C GLU A 158 -10.06 -12.46 11.58
N ILE A 159 -11.16 -12.14 10.88
CA ILE A 159 -12.21 -11.24 11.34
C ILE A 159 -13.37 -12.10 11.84
N HIS A 160 -13.75 -11.94 13.10
CA HIS A 160 -14.80 -12.75 13.76
C HIS A 160 -16.16 -12.07 13.76
N GLU A 161 -16.18 -10.75 13.72
CA GLU A 161 -17.40 -9.94 13.68
C GLU A 161 -17.27 -8.79 12.67
N PRO A 162 -18.39 -8.32 12.09
CA PRO A 162 -18.39 -7.13 11.24
C PRO A 162 -17.76 -5.91 11.91
N VAL A 163 -16.77 -5.33 11.24
CA VAL A 163 -16.17 -4.03 11.59
C VAL A 163 -16.62 -3.01 10.56
N PHE A 164 -17.14 -1.87 11.02
CA PHE A 164 -17.66 -0.83 10.13
C PHE A 164 -17.25 0.54 10.64
N LEU A 165 -16.70 1.36 9.74
CA LEU A 165 -16.36 2.75 9.99
C LEU A 165 -16.96 3.60 8.87
N GLN A 166 -17.69 4.64 9.24
CA GLN A 166 -18.26 5.61 8.31
C GLN A 166 -17.87 7.02 8.71
N ARG A 167 -17.53 7.83 7.72
CA ARG A 167 -17.33 9.26 7.87
C ARG A 167 -17.94 9.92 6.64
N THR A 168 -18.87 10.85 6.88
CA THR A 168 -19.63 11.54 5.83
C THR A 168 -20.29 10.53 4.87
N ASP A 169 -19.94 10.61 3.60
CA ASP A 169 -20.36 9.81 2.45
C ASP A 169 -19.41 8.62 2.16
N CYS A 170 -18.33 8.47 2.93
CA CYS A 170 -17.38 7.37 2.79
C CYS A 170 -17.54 6.35 3.91
N PHE A 171 -17.36 5.06 3.59
CA PHE A 171 -17.31 4.01 4.59
C PHE A 171 -16.26 2.94 4.25
N ILE A 172 -15.80 2.23 5.28
CA ILE A 172 -14.99 1.01 5.18
C ILE A 172 -15.65 -0.05 6.04
N ALA A 173 -15.77 -1.26 5.49
CA ALA A 173 -16.32 -2.41 6.19
C ALA A 173 -15.38 -3.61 6.06
N ALA A 174 -15.21 -4.36 7.13
CA ALA A 174 -14.53 -5.64 7.16
C ALA A 174 -15.51 -6.69 7.70
N LEU A 175 -15.76 -7.75 6.96
CA LEU A 175 -16.74 -8.78 7.30
C LEU A 175 -16.04 -10.14 7.43
N PRO A 176 -16.47 -11.01 8.37
CA PRO A 176 -15.98 -12.38 8.44
C PRO A 176 -16.10 -13.10 7.11
N SER A 177 -15.02 -13.73 6.65
CA SER A 177 -15.02 -14.49 5.41
C SER A 177 -13.93 -15.55 5.43
N SER A 178 -14.20 -16.70 4.79
CA SER A 178 -13.21 -17.75 4.57
C SER A 178 -12.24 -17.42 3.43
N LYS A 179 -12.49 -16.33 2.68
CA LYS A 179 -11.65 -15.87 1.56
C LYS A 179 -11.35 -14.39 1.71
N MET A 180 -10.16 -13.98 1.29
CA MET A 180 -9.82 -12.56 1.17
C MET A 180 -10.55 -11.97 -0.04
N ARG A 181 -11.67 -11.27 0.20
CA ARG A 181 -12.45 -10.58 -0.83
C ARG A 181 -12.31 -9.08 -0.61
N VAL A 182 -12.03 -8.36 -1.69
CA VAL A 182 -11.99 -6.90 -1.70
C VAL A 182 -13.08 -6.38 -2.62
N THR A 183 -13.87 -5.46 -2.09
CA THR A 183 -14.86 -4.68 -2.83
C THR A 183 -14.51 -3.21 -2.66
N TYR A 184 -14.42 -2.48 -3.77
CA TYR A 184 -14.14 -1.05 -3.76
C TYR A 184 -15.16 -0.32 -4.63
N GLY A 185 -15.71 0.76 -4.10
CA GLY A 185 -16.71 1.60 -4.76
C GLY A 185 -16.21 3.03 -4.86
N ILE A 186 -16.50 3.69 -5.98
CA ILE A 186 -16.15 5.09 -6.22
C ILE A 186 -17.39 5.86 -6.70
N ASP A 187 -17.47 7.15 -6.32
CA ASP A 187 -18.45 8.11 -6.86
C ASP A 187 -17.73 9.36 -7.37
N PHE A 188 -17.42 9.36 -8.66
CA PHE A 188 -16.95 10.54 -9.40
C PHE A 188 -18.02 10.97 -10.40
N SER A 189 -19.28 11.10 -9.95
CA SER A 189 -20.43 11.49 -10.79
C SER A 189 -20.25 12.81 -11.57
N LYS A 190 -19.32 13.69 -11.16
CA LYS A 190 -18.96 14.92 -11.86
C LYS A 190 -17.92 14.74 -12.97
N VAL A 191 -17.28 13.58 -13.07
CA VAL A 191 -16.25 13.24 -14.05
C VAL A 191 -16.78 12.09 -14.91
N PRO A 192 -17.43 12.37 -16.06
CA PRO A 192 -18.15 11.37 -16.85
C PRO A 192 -17.31 10.17 -17.29
N ALA A 193 -16.00 10.36 -17.49
CA ALA A 193 -15.08 9.26 -17.83
C ALA A 193 -14.93 8.21 -16.71
N ILE A 194 -15.24 8.56 -15.45
CA ILE A 194 -15.15 7.68 -14.29
C ILE A 194 -16.55 7.31 -13.79
N GLY A 195 -17.38 8.31 -13.46
CA GLY A 195 -18.73 8.08 -12.95
C GLY A 195 -18.76 7.29 -11.63
N ARG A 196 -19.78 6.44 -11.48
CA ARG A 196 -19.98 5.58 -10.31
C ARG A 196 -19.69 4.15 -10.66
N GLN A 197 -18.79 3.51 -9.92
CA GLN A 197 -18.37 2.15 -10.22
C GLN A 197 -18.16 1.35 -8.95
N TRP A 198 -18.36 0.03 -9.06
CA TRP A 198 -18.04 -0.95 -8.04
C TRP A 198 -17.22 -2.07 -8.67
N PHE A 199 -16.16 -2.48 -7.99
CA PHE A 199 -15.34 -3.61 -8.37
C PHE A 199 -15.23 -4.57 -7.18
N THR A 200 -15.40 -5.87 -7.44
CA THR A 200 -15.27 -6.93 -6.43
C THR A 200 -14.43 -8.06 -6.97
N THR A 201 -13.47 -8.53 -6.16
CA THR A 201 -12.68 -9.72 -6.48
C THR A 201 -12.30 -10.50 -5.23
N ILE A 202 -12.04 -11.79 -5.41
CA ILE A 202 -11.23 -12.56 -4.46
C ILE A 202 -9.77 -12.27 -4.80
N LEU A 203 -8.95 -12.01 -3.78
CA LEU A 203 -7.53 -11.72 -3.97
C LEU A 203 -6.72 -13.02 -4.03
N ASP A 204 -6.01 -13.18 -5.14
CA ASP A 204 -4.88 -14.08 -5.30
C ASP A 204 -3.81 -13.38 -6.16
N ALA A 205 -2.58 -13.90 -6.15
CA ALA A 205 -1.44 -13.28 -6.82
C ALA A 205 -1.62 -13.13 -8.34
N ASN A 206 -2.31 -14.06 -9.00
CA ASN A 206 -2.53 -14.03 -10.45
C ASN A 206 -3.59 -12.99 -10.80
N MET A 207 -4.70 -12.99 -10.07
CA MET A 207 -5.76 -11.99 -10.22
C MET A 207 -5.23 -10.58 -9.97
N TYR A 208 -4.47 -10.39 -8.89
CA TYR A 208 -3.85 -9.12 -8.59
C TYR A 208 -2.94 -8.66 -9.74
N SER A 209 -2.01 -9.52 -10.17
CA SER A 209 -1.04 -9.19 -11.22
C SER A 209 -1.70 -8.89 -12.57
N GLY A 210 -2.81 -9.56 -12.89
CA GLY A 210 -3.50 -9.39 -14.17
C GLY A 210 -4.52 -8.26 -14.23
N LYS A 211 -5.11 -7.86 -13.09
CA LYS A 211 -6.25 -6.93 -13.08
C LYS A 211 -6.08 -5.72 -12.17
N ILE A 212 -5.28 -5.81 -11.11
CA ILE A 212 -5.10 -4.72 -10.14
C ILE A 212 -3.76 -4.03 -10.35
N ALA A 213 -2.67 -4.80 -10.45
CA ALA A 213 -1.32 -4.26 -10.56
C ALA A 213 -1.12 -3.27 -11.73
N PRO A 214 -1.71 -3.47 -12.93
CA PRO A 214 -1.59 -2.53 -14.04
C PRO A 214 -2.44 -1.25 -13.92
N ALA A 215 -3.33 -1.15 -12.92
CA ALA A 215 -4.20 0.01 -12.76
C ALA A 215 -3.38 1.19 -12.23
N ARG A 216 -3.13 2.18 -13.09
CA ARG A 216 -2.41 3.41 -12.75
C ARG A 216 -3.25 4.34 -11.89
N THR A 217 -2.59 5.13 -11.06
CA THR A 217 -3.20 6.25 -10.35
C THR A 217 -3.76 7.29 -11.34
N PHE A 218 -4.72 8.08 -10.87
CA PHE A 218 -5.35 9.11 -11.69
C PHE A 218 -5.60 10.39 -10.88
N CYS A 219 -5.75 11.50 -11.60
CA CYS A 219 -6.19 12.77 -11.06
C CYS A 219 -7.28 13.40 -11.94
N ILE A 220 -8.04 14.31 -11.35
CA ILE A 220 -9.04 15.12 -12.04
C ILE A 220 -8.35 16.40 -12.52
N LEU A 221 -8.49 16.75 -13.82
CA LEU A 221 -7.79 17.89 -14.41
C LEU A 221 -8.01 19.18 -13.61
N GLU A 222 -9.25 19.48 -13.23
CA GLU A 222 -9.63 20.70 -12.51
C GLU A 222 -8.95 20.83 -11.13
N GLU A 223 -8.44 19.73 -10.59
CA GLU A 223 -7.74 19.68 -9.31
C GLU A 223 -6.22 19.80 -9.47
N VAL A 224 -5.68 19.56 -10.67
CA VAL A 224 -4.24 19.60 -10.95
C VAL A 224 -3.65 20.95 -10.63
N GLU A 225 -4.25 22.05 -11.09
CA GLU A 225 -3.75 23.41 -10.86
C GLU A 225 -3.66 23.72 -9.36
N LYS A 226 -4.68 23.33 -8.59
CA LYS A 226 -4.70 23.54 -7.13
C LYS A 226 -3.64 22.71 -6.42
N MET A 227 -3.45 21.45 -6.81
CA MET A 227 -2.42 20.59 -6.24
C MET A 227 -1.02 21.10 -6.56
N CYS A 228 -0.76 21.52 -7.80
CA CYS A 228 0.51 22.14 -8.19
C CYS A 228 0.78 23.43 -7.41
N ALA A 229 -0.22 24.31 -7.27
CA ALA A 229 -0.11 25.54 -6.48
C ALA A 229 0.18 25.26 -4.99
N ALA A 230 -0.31 24.14 -4.45
CA ALA A 230 0.01 23.68 -3.10
C ALA A 230 1.38 22.97 -2.97
N GLY A 231 2.18 22.94 -4.05
CA GLY A 231 3.49 22.29 -4.07
C GLY A 231 3.40 20.75 -4.03
N LEU A 232 2.29 20.17 -4.46
CA LEU A 232 2.08 18.73 -4.59
C LEU A 232 2.26 18.31 -6.06
N ILE A 233 2.31 16.99 -6.29
CA ILE A 233 2.36 16.32 -7.60
C ILE A 233 3.46 16.84 -8.55
N LYS A 234 4.58 17.34 -8.01
CA LYS A 234 5.68 17.93 -8.78
C LYS A 234 6.34 16.97 -9.78
N GLY A 235 6.22 15.66 -9.55
CA GLY A 235 6.69 14.60 -10.44
C GLY A 235 5.59 13.97 -11.31
N GLY A 236 4.36 14.47 -11.23
CA GLY A 236 3.24 13.94 -12.01
C GLY A 236 3.37 14.25 -13.51
N SER A 237 3.06 13.25 -14.34
CA SER A 237 3.04 13.36 -15.80
C SER A 237 2.04 12.37 -16.39
N ILE A 238 1.72 12.51 -17.69
CA ILE A 238 0.86 11.55 -18.40
C ILE A 238 1.47 10.15 -18.52
N GLU A 239 2.78 10.03 -18.32
CA GLU A 239 3.49 8.75 -18.31
C GLU A 239 3.20 7.97 -17.03
N ASN A 240 2.97 8.67 -15.91
CA ASN A 240 2.86 8.07 -14.58
C ASN A 240 1.54 8.34 -13.84
N ALA A 241 0.59 9.02 -14.48
CA ALA A 241 -0.76 9.22 -13.98
C ALA A 241 -1.75 9.40 -15.13
N MET A 242 -2.97 8.88 -14.97
CA MET A 242 -4.07 9.21 -15.87
C MET A 242 -4.69 10.55 -15.48
N VAL A 243 -4.97 11.42 -16.46
CA VAL A 243 -5.66 12.70 -16.22
C VAL A 243 -7.07 12.59 -16.77
N CYS A 244 -8.06 12.65 -15.89
CA CYS A 244 -9.47 12.48 -16.22
C CYS A 244 -10.19 13.84 -16.32
N ARG A 245 -11.16 13.92 -17.23
CA ARG A 245 -12.08 15.04 -17.44
C ARG A 245 -13.51 14.51 -17.50
#